data_AF-A0A941DRT9-F1
#
_entry.id   AF-A0A941DRT9-F1
#
_cell.length_a   1.000
_cell.length_b   1.000
_cell.length_c   1.000
_cell.angle_alpha   90.00
_cell.angle_beta   90.00
_cell.angle_gamma   90.00
#
_symmetry.space_group_name_H-M   'P 1'
#
loop_
_entity.id
_entity.type
_entity.pdbx_description
1 polymer ?
#
loop_
_entity_poly.entity_id
_entity_poly.type
_entity_poly.pdbx_seq_one_letter_code
_entity_poly.pdbx_strand_id
1 'polypeptide(L)'
;EIIRWQTPLAYMRRIATRDTVLNGQLIRKGDKVIMWYASGNRDENVFERPDDLIIDRSNARSHLSFGFGVHRCMGNRLAELQLRILWEELIERFEAISVL
;
A
#
# COMPACT_ATOMS: atom_id res chain seq x y z
N GLU A 1 4.27 -1.28 8.96
CA GLU A 1 2.94 -1.90 8.90
C GLU A 1 1.79 -0.92 8.57
N ILE A 2 1.64 0.19 9.29
CA ILE A 2 0.49 1.12 9.15
C ILE A 2 0.20 1.52 7.68
N ILE A 3 1.23 1.88 6.92
CA ILE A 3 1.08 2.27 5.50
C ILE A 3 0.53 1.11 4.64
N ARG A 4 0.96 -0.14 4.90
CA ARG A 4 0.43 -1.35 4.24
C ARG A 4 -1.04 -1.54 4.61
N TRP A 5 -1.32 -1.56 5.91
CA TRP A 5 -2.63 -1.92 6.43
C TRP A 5 -3.71 -0.92 5.99
N GLN A 6 -3.43 0.39 6.08
CA GLN A 6 -4.36 1.45 5.71
C GLN A 6 -4.58 1.58 4.19
N THR A 7 -3.52 1.39 3.39
CA THR A 7 -3.51 1.65 1.94
C THR A 7 -4.25 2.94 1.53
N PRO A 8 -3.69 4.14 1.83
CA PRO A 8 -4.43 5.42 1.70
C PRO A 8 -4.92 5.73 0.28
N LEU A 9 -4.21 5.26 -0.75
CA LEU A 9 -4.66 5.28 -2.13
C LEU A 9 -5.04 3.87 -2.53
N ALA A 10 -6.34 3.61 -2.70
CA ALA A 10 -6.85 2.28 -2.99
C ALA A 10 -6.30 1.71 -4.31
N TYR A 11 -6.06 2.56 -5.31
CA TYR A 11 -5.57 2.14 -6.62
C TYR A 11 -4.84 3.24 -7.39
N MET A 12 -4.14 2.81 -8.45
CA MET A 12 -3.77 3.65 -9.59
C MET A 12 -4.21 2.99 -10.89
N ARG A 13 -4.48 3.82 -11.90
CA ARG A 13 -4.94 3.36 -13.21
C ARG A 13 -3.80 3.34 -14.23
N ARG A 14 -3.86 2.41 -15.18
CA ARG A 14 -3.09 2.36 -16.42
C ARG A 14 -4.02 2.22 -17.64
N ILE A 15 -3.47 2.46 -18.83
CA ILE A 15 -4.14 2.19 -20.10
C ILE A 15 -3.24 1.22 -20.87
N ALA A 16 -3.80 0.13 -21.38
CA ALA A 16 -3.06 -0.83 -22.18
C ALA A 16 -2.66 -0.19 -23.53
N THR A 17 -1.36 -0.19 -23.85
CA THR A 17 -0.85 0.42 -25.10
C THR A 17 -0.94 -0.52 -26.30
N ARG A 18 -1.15 -1.81 -26.05
CA ARG A 18 -1.34 -2.89 -27.00
C ARG A 18 -2.18 -4.00 -26.35
N ASP A 19 -2.76 -4.86 -27.18
CA ASP A 19 -3.40 -6.08 -26.70
C ASP A 19 -2.37 -6.93 -25.93
N THR A 20 -2.79 -7.47 -24.80
CA THR A 20 -1.94 -8.30 -23.94
C THR A 20 -2.78 -9.28 -23.12
N VAL A 21 -2.16 -10.34 -22.62
CA VAL A 21 -2.79 -11.26 -21.67
C VAL A 21 -2.21 -11.01 -20.28
N LEU A 22 -3.06 -10.92 -19.27
CA LEU A 22 -2.69 -10.84 -17.86
C LEU A 22 -3.52 -11.86 -17.07
N ASN A 23 -2.86 -12.75 -16.33
CA ASN A 23 -3.50 -13.84 -15.59
C ASN A 23 -4.55 -14.63 -16.42
N GLY A 24 -4.18 -14.96 -17.66
CA GLY A 24 -5.04 -15.69 -18.61
C GLY A 24 -6.18 -14.87 -19.24
N GLN A 25 -6.35 -13.60 -18.87
CA GLN A 25 -7.39 -12.73 -19.43
C GLN A 25 -6.83 -11.79 -20.49
N LEU A 26 -7.54 -11.65 -21.62
CA LEU A 26 -7.20 -10.71 -22.67
C LEU A 26 -7.60 -9.28 -22.27
N ILE A 27 -6.63 -8.38 -22.26
CA ILE A 27 -6.81 -6.93 -22.10
C ILE A 27 -6.51 -6.29 -23.45
N ARG A 28 -7.47 -5.54 -24.01
CA ARG A 28 -7.32 -4.90 -25.32
C ARG A 28 -6.59 -3.57 -25.20
N LYS A 29 -5.94 -3.16 -26.28
CA LYS A 29 -5.39 -1.81 -26.44
C LYS A 29 -6.48 -0.78 -26.15
N GLY A 30 -6.15 0.19 -25.30
CA GLY A 30 -7.06 1.26 -24.86
C GLY A 30 -7.85 0.93 -23.61
N ASP A 31 -7.89 -0.32 -23.16
CA ASP A 31 -8.58 -0.69 -21.93
C ASP A 31 -7.90 -0.03 -20.71
N LYS A 32 -8.74 0.45 -19.80
CA LYS A 32 -8.31 0.97 -18.50
C LYS A 32 -8.09 -0.21 -17.56
N VAL A 33 -6.90 -0.32 -17.01
CA VAL A 33 -6.53 -1.34 -16.02
C VAL A 33 -6.35 -0.66 -14.68
N ILE A 34 -7.03 -1.14 -13.65
CA ILE A 34 -6.94 -0.62 -12.29
C ILE A 34 -6.08 -1.57 -11.46
N MET A 35 -5.01 -1.05 -10.87
CA MET A 35 -4.15 -1.80 -9.95
C MET A 35 -4.62 -1.50 -8.53
N TRP A 36 -5.41 -2.40 -7.96
CA TRP A 36 -5.96 -2.28 -6.61
C TRP A 36 -4.91 -2.57 -5.55
N TYR A 37 -4.12 -1.56 -5.17
CA TYR A 37 -3.15 -1.67 -4.07
C TYR A 37 -3.79 -2.13 -2.77
N ALA A 38 -5.03 -1.70 -2.51
CA ALA A 38 -5.78 -2.15 -1.33
C ALA A 38 -5.96 -3.67 -1.29
N SER A 39 -6.22 -4.29 -2.44
CA SER A 39 -6.30 -5.75 -2.57
C SER A 39 -4.91 -6.39 -2.47
N GLY A 40 -3.91 -5.87 -3.20
CA GLY A 40 -2.56 -6.45 -3.19
C GLY A 40 -1.86 -6.39 -1.83
N ASN A 41 -2.13 -5.36 -1.03
CA ASN A 41 -1.63 -5.26 0.35
C ASN A 41 -2.31 -6.23 1.33
N ARG A 42 -3.41 -6.87 0.90
CA ARG A 42 -4.13 -7.90 1.65
C ARG A 42 -4.01 -9.30 1.01
N ASP A 43 -3.14 -9.46 0.01
CA ASP A 43 -2.91 -10.74 -0.65
C ASP A 43 -2.23 -11.73 0.31
N GLU A 44 -2.93 -12.81 0.65
CA GLU A 44 -2.47 -13.87 1.55
C GLU A 44 -1.26 -14.64 1.02
N ASN A 45 -1.02 -14.61 -0.30
CA ASN A 45 0.16 -15.21 -0.91
C ASN A 45 1.44 -14.39 -0.61
N VAL A 46 1.30 -13.14 -0.18
CA VAL A 46 2.41 -12.24 0.15
C VAL A 46 2.46 -11.94 1.64
N PHE A 47 1.30 -11.73 2.27
CA PHE A 47 1.19 -11.34 3.68
C PHE A 47 0.34 -12.34 4.46
N GLU A 48 0.97 -13.12 5.33
CA GLU A 48 0.24 -13.99 6.26
C GLU A 48 -0.64 -13.17 7.22
N ARG A 49 -1.88 -13.62 7.49
CA ARG A 49 -2.89 -12.87 8.26
C ARG A 49 -2.98 -11.41 7.77
N PRO A 50 -3.34 -11.20 6.49
CA PRO A 50 -3.17 -9.91 5.83
C PRO A 50 -4.00 -8.77 6.45
N ASP A 51 -5.15 -9.11 7.03
CA ASP A 51 -6.06 -8.16 7.66
C ASP A 51 -5.64 -7.75 9.08
N ASP A 52 -4.72 -8.48 9.71
CA ASP A 52 -4.20 -8.13 11.02
C ASP A 52 -3.19 -6.98 10.90
N LEU A 53 -3.27 -6.03 11.84
CA LEU A 53 -2.28 -4.98 12.02
C LEU A 53 -1.15 -5.51 12.92
N ILE A 54 -0.07 -6.00 12.30
CA ILE A 54 1.08 -6.58 13.01
C ILE A 54 2.26 -5.60 12.89
N ILE A 55 2.51 -4.80 13.93
CA ILE A 55 3.44 -3.66 13.87
C ILE A 55 4.87 -4.09 13.52
N ASP A 56 5.30 -5.25 14.00
CA ASP A 56 6.62 -5.85 13.81
C ASP A 56 6.69 -6.84 12.62
N ARG A 57 5.67 -6.86 11.74
CA ARG A 57 5.65 -7.69 10.53
C ARG A 57 6.93 -7.49 9.70
N SER A 58 7.70 -8.56 9.56
CA SER A 58 9.02 -8.56 8.91
C SER A 58 8.99 -8.09 7.45
N ASN A 59 7.96 -8.46 6.69
CA ASN A 59 7.82 -8.13 5.28
C ASN A 59 6.94 -6.90 4.99
N ALA A 60 6.57 -6.10 6.01
CA ALA A 60 5.69 -4.95 5.82
C ALA A 60 6.19 -3.92 4.79
N ARG A 61 7.51 -3.82 4.60
CA ARG A 61 8.14 -2.90 3.62
C ARG A 61 7.90 -3.28 2.16
N SER A 62 7.40 -4.48 1.89
CA SER A 62 7.05 -4.95 0.54
C SER A 62 5.69 -4.44 0.05
N HIS A 63 5.01 -3.58 0.81
CA HIS A 63 3.69 -3.04 0.49
C HIS A 63 3.67 -2.21 -0.81
N LEU A 64 2.48 -2.09 -1.41
CA LEU A 64 2.23 -1.37 -2.66
C LEU A 64 1.65 0.05 -2.47
N SER A 65 1.46 0.53 -1.24
CA SER A 65 0.78 1.81 -0.97
C SER A 65 1.46 3.05 -1.58
N PHE A 66 2.77 2.97 -1.86
CA PHE A 66 3.51 4.02 -2.57
C PHE A 66 3.65 3.76 -4.08
N GLY A 67 2.97 2.75 -4.61
CA GLY A 67 3.18 2.21 -5.94
C GLY A 67 4.56 1.56 -6.10
N PHE A 68 4.87 1.17 -7.33
CA PHE A 68 6.14 0.55 -7.71
C PHE A 68 6.57 1.02 -9.11
N GLY A 69 7.86 0.87 -9.40
CA GLY A 69 8.46 1.26 -10.68
C GLY A 69 8.67 2.77 -10.82
N VAL A 70 8.66 3.26 -12.07
CA VAL A 70 9.00 4.66 -12.42
C VAL A 70 8.08 5.72 -11.82
N HIS A 71 6.88 5.32 -11.37
CA HIS A 71 5.92 6.21 -10.72
C HIS A 71 5.82 5.96 -9.21
N ARG A 72 6.80 5.29 -8.60
CA ARG A 72 6.86 5.13 -7.15
C ARG A 72 6.87 6.51 -6.49
N CYS A 73 6.10 6.65 -5.42
CA CYS A 73 5.87 7.92 -4.73
C CYS A 73 7.20 8.60 -4.39
N MET A 74 7.42 9.78 -4.98
CA MET A 74 8.58 10.63 -4.71
C MET A 74 8.63 11.09 -3.25
N GLY A 75 7.45 11.28 -2.62
CA GLY A 75 7.31 11.72 -1.23
C GLY A 75 7.34 10.60 -0.19
N ASN A 76 7.66 9.35 -0.55
CA ASN A 76 7.54 8.21 0.37
C ASN A 76 8.35 8.42 1.67
N ARG A 77 9.58 8.95 1.57
CA ARG A 77 10.43 9.22 2.74
C ARG A 77 9.92 10.37 3.61
N LEU A 78 9.30 11.39 2.99
CA LEU A 78 8.70 12.48 3.75
C LEU A 78 7.48 11.98 4.54
N ALA A 79 6.61 11.20 3.91
CA ALA A 79 5.47 10.59 4.60
C ALA A 79 5.90 9.67 5.75
N GLU A 80 6.91 8.82 5.52
CA GLU A 80 7.50 7.97 6.56
C GLU A 80 8.09 8.79 7.72
N LEU A 81 8.78 9.91 7.43
CA LEU A 81 9.33 10.81 8.43
C LEU A 81 8.22 11.45 9.27
N GLN A 82 7.18 11.99 8.63
CA GLN A 82 6.06 12.62 9.32
C GLN A 82 5.33 11.62 10.24
N LEU A 83 5.10 10.38 9.76
CA LEU A 83 4.51 9.33 10.58
C LEU A 83 5.40 8.93 11.76
N ARG A 84 6.72 8.85 11.54
CA ARG A 84 7.67 8.53 12.61
C ARG A 84 7.63 9.58 13.73
N ILE A 85 7.74 10.86 13.37
CA ILE A 85 7.68 11.97 14.34
C ILE A 85 6.33 11.96 15.07
N LEU A 86 5.22 11.75 14.34
CA LEU A 86 3.89 11.66 14.94
C LEU A 86 3.83 10.59 16.05
N TRP A 87 4.34 9.39 15.77
CA TRP A 87 4.33 8.31 16.76
C TRP A 87 5.33 8.54 17.91
N GLU A 88 6.52 9.08 17.63
CA GLU A 88 7.51 9.45 18.65
C GLU A 88 6.89 10.43 19.67
N GLU A 89 6.27 11.51 19.19
CA GLU A 89 5.65 12.55 20.04
C GLU A 89 4.37 12.08 20.74
N LEU A 90 3.55 11.25 20.08
CA LEU A 90 2.33 10.72 20.70
C LEU A 90 2.66 9.81 21.88
N ILE A 91 3.65 8.91 21.73
CA ILE A 91 4.04 7.96 22.77
C ILE A 91 4.67 8.69 23.97
N GLU A 92 5.39 9.78 23.74
CA GLU A 92 5.97 10.59 24.83
C GLU A 92 4.90 11.31 25.67
N ARG A 93 3.79 11.72 25.05
CA ARG A 93 2.81 12.63 25.68
C ARG A 93 1.55 11.95 26.18
N PHE A 94 1.19 10.79 25.62
CA PHE A 94 -0.08 10.13 25.90
C PHE A 94 0.13 8.66 26.25
N GLU A 95 -0.30 8.25 27.44
CA GLU A 95 -0.29 6.84 27.85
C GLU A 95 -1.36 6.01 27.14
N ALA A 96 -2.45 6.66 26.70
CA ALA A 96 -3.54 6.01 25.99
C ALA A 96 -4.20 6.95 24.97
N ILE A 97 -4.61 6.39 23.83
CA ILE A 97 -5.39 7.04 22.80
C ILE A 97 -6.64 6.20 22.57
N SER A 98 -7.81 6.80 22.72
CA SER A 98 -9.10 6.12 22.52
C SER A 98 -9.83 6.72 21.32
N VAL A 99 -10.39 5.85 20.49
CA VAL A 99 -11.30 6.23 19.40
C VAL A 99 -12.72 6.08 19.95
N LEU A 100 -13.58 7.09 19.69
CA LEU A 100 -14.99 7.10 20.09
C LEU A 100 -15.86 6.20 19.22
#